data_AF-A0A9E5CJN5-F1
#
_entry.id   AF-A0A9E5CJN5-F1
#
_cell.length_a   1.000
_cell.length_b   1.000
_cell.length_c   1.000
_cell.angle_alpha   90.00
_cell.angle_beta   90.00
_cell.angle_gamma   90.00
#
_symmetry.space_group_name_H-M   'P 1'
#
loop_
_entity.id
_entity.type
_entity.pdbx_description
1 polymer ?
#
loop_
_entity_poly.entity_id
_entity_poly.type
_entity_poly.pdbx_seq_one_letter_code
_entity_poly.pdbx_strand_id
1 'polypeptide(L)'
;MPIGDAAWLAQTQEPTLEPDLPICDPHHHFWVHRPEPPAYQRYLLAELAADINSGHNVRSTVFIEVRCEYRTDGPEELRPVGEVEYVQKLADESS
;
A
#
# COMPACT_ATOMS: atom_id res chain seq x y z
N MET A 1 -11.29 1.20 -21.41
CA MET A 1 -10.27 1.20 -20.34
C MET A 1 -11.03 1.54 -19.07
N PRO A 2 -11.33 0.57 -18.19
CA PRO A 2 -11.82 0.91 -16.86
C PRO A 2 -10.86 1.91 -16.20
N ILE A 3 -11.40 2.94 -15.56
CA ILE A 3 -10.62 3.92 -14.81
C ILE A 3 -9.80 3.17 -13.75
N GLY A 4 -8.50 3.44 -13.68
CA GLY A 4 -7.61 2.80 -12.72
C GLY A 4 -7.02 1.45 -13.17
N ASP A 5 -7.11 1.03 -14.43
CA ASP A 5 -6.24 -0.07 -14.86
C ASP A 5 -4.81 0.43 -15.18
N ALA A 6 -3.86 -0.50 -15.32
CA ALA A 6 -2.46 -0.15 -15.64
C ALA A 6 -2.33 0.61 -16.97
N ALA A 7 -3.22 0.33 -17.93
CA ALA A 7 -3.23 1.00 -19.22
C ALA A 7 -3.73 2.45 -19.10
N TRP A 8 -4.66 2.73 -18.17
CA TRP A 8 -5.10 4.06 -17.82
C TRP A 8 -3.99 4.86 -17.12
N LEU A 9 -3.29 4.27 -16.15
CA LEU A 9 -2.14 4.92 -15.48
C LEU A 9 -1.02 5.29 -16.46
N ALA A 10 -0.74 4.43 -17.44
CA ALA A 10 0.35 4.63 -18.39
C ALA A 10 0.08 5.69 -19.47
N GLN A 11 -1.07 6.36 -19.46
CA GLN A 11 -1.43 7.36 -20.47
C GLN A 11 -0.50 8.58 -20.46
N THR A 12 0.02 8.95 -19.29
CA THR A 12 0.88 10.11 -19.11
C THR A 12 1.99 9.76 -18.13
N GLN A 13 3.24 9.92 -18.57
CA GLN A 13 4.42 9.81 -17.70
C GLN A 13 4.99 11.20 -17.48
N GLU A 14 5.08 11.61 -16.22
CA GLU A 14 5.66 12.90 -15.82
C GLU A 14 7.12 12.72 -15.36
N PRO A 15 8.01 13.69 -15.61
CA PRO A 15 9.37 13.62 -15.09
C PRO A 15 9.38 13.81 -13.57
N THR A 16 10.22 13.02 -12.88
CA THR A 16 10.45 13.18 -11.44
C THR A 16 11.09 14.54 -11.15
N LEU A 17 10.43 15.32 -10.29
CA LEU A 17 10.98 16.58 -9.79
C LEU A 17 11.83 16.31 -8.55
N GLU A 18 12.98 16.98 -8.45
CA GLU A 18 13.90 16.89 -7.31
C GLU A 18 14.16 15.44 -6.88
N PRO A 19 14.70 14.58 -7.77
CA PRO A 19 14.78 13.14 -7.55
C PRO A 19 15.62 12.77 -6.31
N ASP A 20 16.52 13.64 -5.87
CA ASP A 20 17.37 13.41 -4.69
C ASP A 20 16.72 13.86 -3.38
N LEU A 21 15.60 14.61 -3.40
CA LEU A 21 14.92 15.10 -2.19
C LEU A 21 14.38 13.90 -1.40
N PRO A 22 14.82 13.68 -0.14
CA PRO A 22 14.31 12.57 0.65
C PRO A 22 12.85 12.81 1.05
N ILE A 23 12.00 11.83 0.78
CA ILE A 23 10.56 11.89 1.04
C ILE A 23 10.16 10.82 2.06
N CYS A 24 9.27 11.20 2.98
CA CYS A 24 8.45 10.26 3.73
C CYS A 24 7.06 10.27 3.11
N ASP A 25 6.59 9.12 2.60
CA ASP A 25 5.20 8.96 2.21
C ASP A 25 4.35 8.77 3.47
N PRO A 26 3.52 9.75 3.86
CA PRO A 26 2.83 9.71 5.14
C PRO A 26 1.58 8.82 5.12
N HIS A 27 1.21 8.22 3.98
CA HIS A 27 -0.06 7.50 3.88
C HIS A 27 -0.07 6.45 2.77
N HIS A 28 -0.02 5.17 3.15
CA HIS A 28 -0.43 4.08 2.28
C HIS A 28 -1.29 3.05 3.03
N HIS A 29 -1.93 2.16 2.28
CA HIS A 29 -2.72 1.05 2.79
C HIS A 29 -2.21 -0.26 2.18
N PHE A 30 -2.43 -1.37 2.87
CA PHE A 30 -2.28 -2.71 2.32
C PHE A 30 -3.64 -3.38 2.19
N TRP A 31 -3.82 -4.11 1.09
CA TRP A 31 -5.05 -4.80 0.76
C TRP A 31 -4.73 -6.18 0.22
N VAL A 32 -5.20 -7.22 0.91
CA VAL A 32 -5.21 -8.59 0.38
C VAL A 32 -6.33 -8.75 -0.65
N HIS A 33 -7.52 -8.24 -0.30
CA HIS A 33 -8.69 -8.23 -1.16
C HIS A 33 -9.59 -7.04 -0.85
N ARG A 34 -9.73 -6.13 -1.81
CA ARG A 34 -10.65 -4.99 -1.77
C ARG A 34 -11.80 -5.25 -2.77
N PRO A 35 -13.08 -5.12 -2.37
CA PRO A 35 -14.20 -5.46 -3.22
C PRO A 35 -14.33 -4.54 -4.43
N GLU A 36 -14.07 -3.24 -4.25
CA GLU A 36 -14.16 -2.23 -5.29
C GLU A 36 -13.09 -1.13 -5.10
N PRO A 37 -12.57 -0.53 -6.19
CA PRO A 37 -12.90 -0.82 -7.59
C PRO A 37 -12.28 -2.15 -8.09
N PRO A 38 -12.79 -2.74 -9.20
CA PRO A 38 -12.22 -3.96 -9.78
C PRO A 38 -10.75 -3.80 -10.22
N ALA A 39 -10.40 -2.58 -10.64
CA ALA A 39 -9.03 -2.13 -10.73
C ALA A 39 -8.51 -1.90 -9.31
N TYR A 40 -7.42 -2.58 -8.91
CA TYR A 40 -6.80 -2.49 -7.57
C TYR A 40 -7.52 -3.22 -6.43
N GLN A 41 -7.79 -4.51 -6.62
CA GLN A 41 -8.28 -5.38 -5.54
C GLN A 41 -7.19 -5.83 -4.57
N ARG A 42 -5.91 -5.70 -4.94
CA ARG A 42 -4.76 -6.09 -4.11
C ARG A 42 -3.69 -5.01 -4.17
N TYR A 43 -3.08 -4.71 -3.03
CA TYR A 43 -1.92 -3.84 -2.91
C TYR A 43 -1.08 -4.30 -1.71
N LEU A 44 0.08 -4.88 -1.97
CA LEU A 44 1.01 -5.40 -0.94
C LEU A 44 2.43 -4.89 -1.23
N LEU A 45 3.44 -5.49 -0.59
CA LEU A 45 4.83 -5.06 -0.69
C LEU A 45 5.36 -4.92 -2.12
N ALA A 46 4.97 -5.81 -3.05
CA ALA A 46 5.43 -5.76 -4.43
C ALA A 46 4.91 -4.51 -5.18
N GLU A 47 3.63 -4.18 -4.96
CA GLU A 47 3.03 -2.96 -5.52
C GLU A 47 3.64 -1.71 -4.89
N LEU A 48 3.77 -1.68 -3.56
CA LEU A 48 4.41 -0.56 -2.85
C LEU A 48 5.84 -0.34 -3.34
N ALA A 49 6.63 -1.43 -3.47
CA ALA A 49 8.00 -1.36 -3.96
C ALA A 49 8.08 -0.80 -5.39
N ALA A 50 7.13 -1.16 -6.26
CA ALA A 50 7.09 -0.60 -7.62
C ALA A 50 6.82 0.91 -7.60
N ASP A 51 5.87 1.36 -6.76
CA ASP A 51 5.50 2.77 -6.67
C ASP A 51 6.59 3.64 -6.04
N ILE A 52 7.18 3.21 -4.91
CA ILE A 52 8.21 4.00 -4.21
C ILE A 52 9.56 4.02 -4.95
N ASN A 53 9.79 3.08 -5.87
CA ASN A 53 10.97 3.05 -6.74
C ASN A 53 10.70 3.62 -8.15
N SER A 54 9.58 4.34 -8.35
CA SER A 54 9.20 4.91 -9.66
C SER A 54 9.98 6.18 -10.06
N GLY A 55 10.82 6.71 -9.17
CA GLY A 55 11.77 7.79 -9.49
C GLY A 55 12.07 8.73 -8.32
N HIS A 56 11.10 8.96 -7.44
CA HIS A 56 11.29 9.78 -6.24
C HIS A 56 12.13 9.06 -5.17
N ASN A 57 12.92 9.82 -4.41
CA ASN A 57 13.73 9.29 -3.30
C ASN A 57 12.89 9.10 -2.01
N VAL A 58 11.95 8.15 -2.05
CA VAL A 58 11.15 7.76 -0.87
C VAL A 58 12.01 6.93 0.08
N ARG A 59 12.13 7.38 1.33
CA ARG A 59 12.99 6.76 2.37
C ARG A 59 12.23 6.02 3.44
N SER A 60 10.98 6.38 3.64
CA SER A 60 10.09 5.79 4.64
C SER A 60 8.66 5.97 4.20
N THR A 61 7.80 5.08 4.68
CA THR A 61 6.36 5.16 4.46
C THR A 61 5.63 4.97 5.78
N VAL A 62 4.39 5.43 5.86
CA VAL A 62 3.51 5.22 7.02
C VAL A 62 2.28 4.45 6.56
N PHE A 63 2.09 3.26 7.12
CA PHE A 63 0.88 2.47 6.92
C PHE A 63 -0.28 3.05 7.75
N ILE A 64 -1.48 3.08 7.17
CA ILE A 64 -2.71 3.53 7.82
C ILE A 64 -3.74 2.39 7.84
N GLU A 65 -4.31 2.16 9.03
CA GLU A 65 -5.39 1.17 9.32
C GLU A 65 -6.50 1.24 8.27
N VAL A 66 -6.97 0.06 7.83
CA VAL A 66 -7.93 -0.02 6.73
C VAL A 66 -8.90 -1.21 6.82
N ARG A 67 -8.96 -1.84 8.00
CA ARG A 67 -9.79 -2.99 8.31
C ARG A 67 -9.41 -4.25 7.53
N CYS A 68 -8.14 -4.39 7.17
CA CYS A 68 -7.60 -5.58 6.52
C CYS A 68 -7.17 -6.61 7.57
N GLU A 69 -7.37 -7.90 7.30
CA GLU A 69 -6.85 -9.00 8.14
C GLU A 69 -7.20 -8.91 9.64
N TYR A 70 -8.40 -8.44 9.97
CA TYR A 70 -8.92 -8.54 11.34
C TYR A 70 -8.99 -10.00 11.79
N ARG A 71 -8.75 -10.24 13.08
CA ARG A 71 -8.89 -11.59 13.65
C ARG A 71 -10.32 -12.10 13.43
N THR A 72 -10.45 -13.36 13.05
CA THR A 72 -11.74 -14.01 12.82
C THR A 72 -12.32 -14.64 14.09
N ASP A 73 -11.52 -14.72 15.15
CA ASP A 73 -11.86 -15.26 16.46
C ASP A 73 -11.44 -14.31 17.62
N GLY A 74 -11.83 -14.67 18.84
CA GLY A 74 -11.56 -13.87 20.05
C GLY A 74 -12.56 -12.72 20.32
N PRO A 75 -12.27 -11.86 21.33
CA PRO A 75 -13.10 -10.71 21.68
C PRO A 75 -13.26 -9.73 20.53
N GLU A 76 -14.46 -9.21 20.32
CA GLU A 76 -14.79 -8.34 19.19
C GLU A 76 -13.92 -7.06 19.18
N GLU A 77 -13.70 -6.48 20.35
CA GLU A 77 -12.89 -5.28 20.58
C GLU A 77 -11.41 -5.49 20.26
N LEU A 78 -10.94 -6.74 20.18
CA LEU A 78 -9.55 -7.09 19.85
C LEU A 78 -9.38 -7.58 18.42
N ARG A 79 -10.44 -7.69 17.61
CA ARG A 79 -10.31 -8.07 16.20
C ARG A 79 -9.40 -7.15 15.38
N PRO A 80 -9.39 -5.82 15.58
CA PRO A 80 -8.49 -4.91 14.85
C PRO A 80 -7.01 -5.17 15.08
N VAL A 81 -6.64 -5.83 16.19
CA VAL A 81 -5.24 -6.20 16.46
C VAL A 81 -4.68 -7.14 15.37
N GLY A 82 -5.55 -7.92 14.71
CA GLY A 82 -5.13 -8.78 13.60
C GLY A 82 -4.47 -8.01 12.45
N GLU A 83 -4.97 -6.81 12.14
CA GLU A 83 -4.34 -5.97 11.11
C GLU A 83 -2.94 -5.54 11.53
N VAL A 84 -2.77 -5.13 12.79
CA VAL A 84 -1.46 -4.74 13.33
C VAL A 84 -0.47 -5.91 13.26
N GLU A 85 -0.92 -7.11 13.63
CA GLU A 85 -0.09 -8.33 13.54
C GLU A 85 0.26 -8.70 12.10
N TYR A 86 -0.66 -8.47 11.15
CA TYR A 86 -0.44 -8.72 9.73
C TYR A 86 0.58 -7.71 9.16
N VAL A 87 0.37 -6.43 9.41
CA VAL A 87 1.25 -5.34 8.94
C VAL A 87 2.65 -5.46 9.55
N GLN A 88 2.77 -5.90 10.81
CA GLN A 88 4.08 -6.16 11.41
C GLN A 88 4.86 -7.20 10.62
N LYS A 89 4.22 -8.28 10.14
CA LYS A 89 4.90 -9.29 9.31
C LYS A 89 5.37 -8.69 7.99
N LEU A 90 4.55 -7.87 7.35
CA LEU A 90 4.95 -7.18 6.12
C LEU A 90 6.13 -6.22 6.36
N ALA A 91 6.14 -5.51 7.48
CA ALA A 91 7.24 -4.64 7.87
C ALA A 91 8.54 -5.45 8.08
N ASP A 92 8.46 -6.58 8.79
CA ASP A 92 9.60 -7.50 9.00
C ASP A 92 10.12 -8.08 7.68
N GLU A 93 9.24 -8.45 6.75
CA GLU A 93 9.60 -8.95 5.40
C GLU A 93 10.25 -7.87 4.51
N SER A 94 9.93 -6.60 4.75
CA SER A 94 10.42 -5.47 3.97
C SER A 94 11.75 -4.87 4.47
N SER A 95 12.25 -5.35 5.60
CA SER A 95 13.43 -4.82 6.31
C SER A 95 14.76 -5.32 5.77
#